data_AF-A0A5B0FR22-F1
#
_entry.id   AF-A0A5B0FR22-F1
#
_cell.length_a   1.000
_cell.length_b   1.000
_cell.length_c   1.000
_cell.angle_alpha   90.00
_cell.angle_beta   90.00
_cell.angle_gamma   90.00
#
_symmetry.space_group_name_H-M   'P 1'
#
loop_
_entity.id
_entity.type
_entity.pdbx_description
1 polymer ?
#
loop_
_entity_poly.entity_id
_entity_poly.type
_entity_poly.pdbx_seq_one_letter_code
_entity_poly.pdbx_strand_id
1 'polypeptide(L)'
;MKLECTQIGEWVEEEVSKPVTEWVEKTEEVCKDWPWPLNWLCKLVTTLVEVIVWVVEKVWKWVTRTVCKLVGAIIHLLVEVLTGLWDVIVGIVTLDWRRILDGLIKIGIAIVKTIFELISVILLGDTIAFIISEIERYRLKEYVRSLLEKKYKGDELEKIIDNLRIDHGAFGYRISMSSVRTFLDSETIVNEQPAPNLVTLHQAGEINLYELCGFEFNEGFWNRKRYKTLKKGLIVTGGGGGEVTNPISRDELDAYISSNGAGEPKFIVLPMTDAALQSKLKGAEEKGRELGLMINWRKSEVEVTQKEHIVHNGFDTGLASSSLVSFLSTVIGRTGDISEICQPVAVGVFRYTDKLRGIAACLRGSSCQATHRASGVTYIDSSPDTIWKFVTIHELGHYFGLCHVDGVDRIMYSPRQNSWFTWRTIPNLLYFQNDPKFTLSEAKQTWDYIVEHFPATCLAGE
;
A
#
# COMPACT_ATOMS: atom_id res chain seq x y z
N MET A 1 -11.85 7.64 2.32
CA MET A 1 -13.16 6.98 2.20
C MET A 1 -13.18 5.45 2.18
N LYS A 2 -12.74 4.69 1.16
CA LYS A 2 -12.87 3.20 1.21
C LYS A 2 -12.21 2.60 2.47
N LEU A 3 -10.97 2.99 2.76
CA LEU A 3 -10.30 2.65 4.02
C LEU A 3 -11.06 3.15 5.27
N GLU A 4 -11.41 4.44 5.35
CA GLU A 4 -12.16 5.00 6.50
C GLU A 4 -13.45 4.23 6.81
N CYS A 5 -14.19 3.82 5.79
CA CYS A 5 -15.41 3.05 5.97
C CYS A 5 -15.16 1.60 6.40
N THR A 6 -14.02 1.05 5.99
CA THR A 6 -13.55 -0.25 6.50
C THR A 6 -13.13 -0.12 7.96
N GLN A 7 -12.42 0.94 8.31
CA GLN A 7 -12.04 1.28 9.69
C GLN A 7 -13.25 1.55 10.59
N ILE A 8 -14.32 2.18 10.08
CA ILE A 8 -15.58 2.33 10.82
C ILE A 8 -16.21 0.95 11.05
N GLY A 9 -16.19 0.07 10.04
CA GLY A 9 -16.65 -1.31 10.20
C GLY A 9 -15.86 -2.08 11.26
N GLU A 10 -14.53 -1.93 11.26
CA GLU A 10 -13.61 -2.49 12.27
C GLU A 10 -13.88 -1.87 13.65
N TRP A 11 -14.11 -0.56 13.74
CA TRP A 11 -14.45 0.13 14.98
C TRP A 11 -15.77 -0.38 15.56
N VAL A 12 -16.79 -0.63 14.72
CA VAL A 12 -18.05 -1.24 15.18
C VAL A 12 -17.82 -2.68 15.65
N GLU A 13 -16.99 -3.46 14.95
CA GLU A 13 -16.57 -4.81 15.41
C GLU A 13 -15.90 -4.74 16.79
N GLU A 14 -15.08 -3.73 17.02
CA GLU A 14 -14.28 -3.59 18.24
C GLU A 14 -15.07 -3.03 19.42
N GLU A 15 -15.82 -1.94 19.23
CA GLU A 15 -16.45 -1.20 20.31
C GLU A 15 -17.91 -1.60 20.56
N VAL A 16 -18.60 -2.20 19.59
CA VAL A 16 -20.02 -2.56 19.72
C VAL A 16 -20.22 -4.06 19.83
N SER A 17 -19.57 -4.85 18.96
CA SER A 17 -19.77 -6.32 18.96
C SER A 17 -19.11 -6.97 20.19
N LYS A 18 -17.85 -6.60 20.50
CA LYS A 18 -17.09 -7.20 21.61
C LYS A 18 -17.77 -7.08 22.99
N PRO A 19 -18.23 -5.90 23.45
CA PRO A 19 -18.87 -5.80 24.77
C PRO A 19 -20.16 -6.61 24.87
N VAL A 20 -20.86 -6.79 23.75
CA VAL A 20 -22.09 -7.58 23.70
C VAL A 20 -21.77 -9.07 23.79
N THR A 21 -20.74 -9.56 23.09
CA THR A 21 -20.29 -10.95 23.23
C THR A 21 -19.85 -11.25 24.66
N GLU A 22 -19.05 -10.38 25.28
CA GLU A 22 -18.64 -10.54 26.69
C GLU A 22 -19.83 -10.51 27.67
N TRP A 23 -20.87 -9.71 27.37
CA TRP A 23 -22.10 -9.69 28.15
C TRP A 23 -22.90 -10.98 28.01
N VAL A 24 -23.00 -11.52 26.79
CA VAL A 24 -23.68 -12.79 26.52
C VAL A 24 -22.98 -13.94 27.25
N GLU A 25 -21.65 -14.03 27.17
CA GLU A 25 -20.86 -15.06 27.84
C GLU A 25 -21.05 -15.01 29.37
N LYS A 26 -20.96 -13.82 29.99
CA LYS A 26 -21.23 -13.63 31.42
C LYS A 26 -22.65 -14.00 31.80
N THR A 27 -23.63 -13.67 30.96
CA THR A 27 -25.04 -14.00 31.21
C THR A 27 -25.28 -15.51 31.09
N GLU A 28 -24.63 -16.18 30.15
CA GLU A 28 -24.73 -17.63 29.99
C GLU A 28 -24.16 -18.39 31.20
N GLU A 29 -23.04 -17.92 31.77
CA GLU A 29 -22.50 -18.47 33.03
C GLU A 29 -23.49 -18.33 34.19
N VAL A 30 -24.04 -17.13 34.41
CA VAL A 30 -25.03 -16.90 35.48
C VAL A 30 -26.27 -17.76 35.28
N CYS A 31 -26.69 -17.96 34.03
CA CYS A 31 -27.89 -18.72 33.71
C CYS A 31 -27.72 -20.24 33.80
N LYS A 32 -26.50 -20.76 33.78
CA LYS A 32 -26.24 -22.18 34.06
C LYS A 32 -26.63 -22.56 35.49
N ASP A 33 -26.49 -21.63 36.43
CA ASP A 33 -26.75 -21.86 37.86
C ASP A 33 -28.23 -21.70 38.26
N TRP A 34 -29.10 -21.28 37.34
CA TRP A 34 -30.50 -21.07 37.65
C TRP A 34 -31.33 -22.36 37.63
N PRO A 35 -32.28 -22.54 38.58
CA PRO A 35 -33.15 -23.71 38.59
C PRO A 35 -34.13 -23.69 37.42
N TRP A 36 -34.51 -24.90 36.98
CA TRP A 36 -35.57 -25.05 35.97
C TRP A 36 -36.90 -24.49 36.52
N PRO A 37 -37.68 -23.72 35.72
CA PRO A 37 -37.58 -23.49 34.27
C PRO A 37 -36.79 -22.25 33.82
N LEU A 38 -36.24 -21.47 34.75
CA LEU A 38 -35.63 -20.18 34.44
C LEU A 38 -34.36 -20.30 33.57
N ASN A 39 -33.59 -21.37 33.73
CA ASN A 39 -32.43 -21.68 32.87
C ASN A 39 -32.84 -21.85 31.39
N TRP A 40 -33.94 -22.53 31.11
CA TRP A 40 -34.42 -22.72 29.73
C TRP A 40 -34.83 -21.39 29.08
N LEU A 41 -35.55 -20.56 29.83
CA LEU A 41 -35.96 -19.24 29.34
C LEU A 41 -34.73 -18.35 29.11
N CYS A 42 -33.75 -18.38 30.01
CA CYS A 42 -32.53 -17.61 29.83
C CYS A 42 -31.76 -18.05 28.57
N LYS A 43 -31.59 -19.36 28.32
CA LYS A 43 -30.95 -19.86 27.10
C LYS A 43 -31.65 -19.39 25.82
N LEU A 44 -32.98 -19.36 25.83
CA LEU A 44 -33.74 -18.84 24.69
C LEU A 44 -33.49 -17.34 24.50
N VAL A 45 -33.48 -16.56 25.58
CA VAL A 45 -33.20 -15.11 25.52
C VAL A 45 -31.77 -14.84 25.06
N THR A 46 -30.75 -15.54 25.58
CA THR A 46 -29.36 -15.36 25.15
C THR A 46 -29.19 -15.71 23.67
N THR A 47 -29.75 -16.84 23.22
CA THR A 47 -29.73 -17.23 21.80
C THR A 47 -30.41 -16.18 20.92
N LEU A 48 -31.55 -15.64 21.37
CA LEU A 48 -32.26 -14.61 20.62
C LEU A 48 -31.44 -13.31 20.54
N VAL A 49 -30.81 -12.90 21.64
CA VAL A 49 -29.94 -11.71 21.68
C VAL A 49 -28.75 -11.91 20.76
N GLU A 50 -28.09 -13.07 20.77
CA GLU A 50 -27.00 -13.39 19.84
C GLU A 50 -27.44 -13.26 18.38
N VAL A 51 -28.59 -13.83 18.03
CA VAL A 51 -29.13 -13.74 16.66
C VAL A 51 -29.46 -12.30 16.29
N ILE A 52 -30.11 -11.53 17.18
CA ILE A 52 -30.44 -10.12 16.91
C ILE A 52 -29.18 -9.30 16.72
N VAL A 53 -28.20 -9.44 17.62
CA VAL A 53 -26.93 -8.71 17.57
C VAL A 53 -26.18 -9.07 16.29
N TRP A 54 -26.12 -10.35 15.94
CA TRP A 54 -25.52 -10.81 14.70
C TRP A 54 -26.22 -10.22 13.47
N VAL A 55 -27.55 -10.22 13.42
CA VAL A 55 -28.31 -9.62 12.30
C VAL A 55 -28.07 -8.12 12.24
N VAL A 56 -28.18 -7.40 13.36
CA VAL A 56 -27.98 -5.95 13.43
C VAL A 56 -26.56 -5.60 13.00
N GLU A 57 -25.55 -6.32 13.46
CA GLU A 57 -24.15 -6.11 13.09
C GLU A 57 -23.94 -6.31 11.58
N LYS A 58 -24.48 -7.40 11.01
CA LYS A 58 -24.36 -7.67 9.56
C LYS A 58 -25.10 -6.62 8.72
N VAL A 59 -26.33 -6.28 9.08
CA VAL A 59 -27.13 -5.28 8.36
C VAL A 59 -26.48 -3.90 8.48
N TRP A 60 -26.03 -3.51 9.67
CA TRP A 60 -25.40 -2.22 9.89
C TRP A 60 -24.09 -2.06 9.10
N LYS A 61 -23.22 -3.08 9.11
CA LYS A 61 -22.00 -3.09 8.29
C LYS A 61 -22.32 -2.99 6.81
N TRP A 62 -23.33 -3.72 6.34
CA TRP A 62 -23.76 -3.68 4.95
C TRP A 62 -24.30 -2.29 4.56
N VAL A 63 -25.19 -1.70 5.36
CA VAL A 63 -25.74 -0.35 5.12
C VAL A 63 -24.61 0.68 5.12
N THR A 64 -23.78 0.68 6.17
CA THR A 64 -22.67 1.64 6.32
C THR A 64 -21.73 1.54 5.12
N ARG A 65 -21.33 0.34 4.72
CA ARG A 65 -20.45 0.12 3.56
C ARG A 65 -21.09 0.59 2.26
N THR A 66 -22.39 0.32 2.07
CA THR A 66 -23.13 0.71 0.85
C THR A 66 -23.23 2.23 0.74
N VAL A 67 -23.65 2.89 1.82
CA VAL A 67 -23.73 4.36 1.90
C VAL A 67 -22.34 4.98 1.69
N CYS A 68 -21.33 4.44 2.37
CA CYS A 68 -19.95 4.86 2.22
C CYS A 68 -19.44 4.75 0.78
N LYS A 69 -19.69 3.63 0.10
CA LYS A 69 -19.27 3.46 -1.30
C LYS A 69 -19.97 4.48 -2.19
N LEU A 70 -21.26 4.68 -2.01
CA LEU A 70 -22.04 5.62 -2.82
C LEU A 70 -21.57 7.06 -2.63
N VAL A 71 -21.49 7.52 -1.38
CA VAL A 71 -20.98 8.86 -1.04
C VAL A 71 -19.53 9.00 -1.51
N GLY A 72 -18.73 7.94 -1.39
CA GLY A 72 -17.31 7.95 -1.77
C GLY A 72 -17.09 8.02 -3.25
N ALA A 73 -17.89 7.29 -4.03
CA ALA A 73 -17.88 7.38 -5.48
C ALA A 73 -18.23 8.79 -5.93
N ILE A 74 -19.25 9.43 -5.33
CA ILE A 74 -19.65 10.80 -5.66
C ILE A 74 -18.56 11.82 -5.29
N ILE A 75 -18.03 11.77 -4.06
CA ILE A 75 -16.98 12.70 -3.63
C ILE A 75 -15.71 12.52 -4.48
N HIS A 76 -15.32 11.28 -4.76
CA HIS A 76 -14.16 10.99 -5.60
C HIS A 76 -14.36 11.50 -7.03
N LEU A 77 -15.53 11.31 -7.62
CA LEU A 77 -15.89 11.88 -8.92
C LEU A 77 -15.73 13.40 -8.91
N LEU A 78 -16.28 14.08 -7.89
CA LEU A 78 -16.17 15.53 -7.79
C LEU A 78 -14.71 15.99 -7.69
N VAL A 79 -13.90 15.35 -6.84
CA VAL A 79 -12.48 15.70 -6.68
C VAL A 79 -11.67 15.41 -7.96
N GLU A 80 -11.87 14.26 -8.60
CA GLU A 80 -11.18 13.92 -9.85
C GLU A 80 -11.60 14.83 -11.00
N VAL A 81 -12.87 15.23 -11.08
CA VAL A 81 -13.35 16.20 -12.07
C VAL A 81 -12.73 17.57 -11.81
N LEU A 82 -12.74 18.05 -10.56
CA LEU A 82 -12.15 19.35 -10.21
C LEU A 82 -10.64 19.39 -10.46
N THR A 83 -9.91 18.35 -10.06
CA THR A 83 -8.46 18.25 -10.28
C THR A 83 -8.14 18.08 -11.76
N GLY A 84 -8.92 17.30 -12.51
CA GLY A 84 -8.77 17.16 -13.96
C GLY A 84 -9.04 18.47 -14.69
N LEU A 85 -10.08 19.22 -14.31
CA LEU A 85 -10.36 20.55 -14.85
C LEU A 85 -9.24 21.54 -14.53
N TRP A 86 -8.70 21.49 -13.31
CA TRP A 86 -7.55 22.31 -12.92
C TRP A 86 -6.31 21.99 -13.77
N ASP A 87 -5.99 20.71 -13.96
CA ASP A 87 -4.89 20.28 -14.83
C ASP A 87 -5.07 20.76 -16.28
N VAL A 88 -6.31 20.74 -16.80
CA VAL A 88 -6.63 21.31 -18.12
C VAL A 88 -6.39 22.82 -18.15
N ILE A 89 -6.89 23.57 -17.17
CA ILE A 89 -6.72 25.03 -17.10
C ILE A 89 -5.25 25.39 -17.02
N VAL A 90 -4.50 24.77 -16.11
CA VAL A 90 -3.06 25.00 -15.96
C VAL A 90 -2.32 24.57 -17.22
N GLY A 91 -2.69 23.45 -17.84
CA GLY A 91 -2.13 22.99 -19.10
C GLY A 91 -2.32 24.01 -20.23
N ILE A 92 -3.51 24.62 -20.35
CA ILE A 92 -3.77 25.69 -21.34
C ILE A 92 -2.89 26.91 -21.05
N VAL A 93 -2.82 27.36 -19.80
CA VAL A 93 -2.02 28.53 -19.40
C VAL A 93 -0.52 28.30 -19.60
N THR A 94 -0.04 27.09 -19.34
CA THR A 94 1.37 26.70 -19.49
C THR A 94 1.73 26.18 -20.88
N LEU A 95 0.75 26.15 -21.81
CA LEU A 95 0.85 25.50 -23.12
C LEU A 95 1.36 24.04 -23.06
N ASP A 96 1.14 23.38 -21.92
CA ASP A 96 1.50 21.99 -21.71
C ASP A 96 0.35 21.08 -22.14
N TRP A 97 0.39 20.65 -23.41
CA TRP A 97 -0.59 19.73 -23.98
C TRP A 97 -0.72 18.41 -23.20
N ARG A 98 0.32 17.99 -22.47
CA ARG A 98 0.29 16.74 -21.70
C ARG A 98 -0.62 16.87 -20.48
N ARG A 99 -0.52 17.99 -19.76
CA ARG A 99 -1.42 18.30 -18.63
C ARG A 99 -2.88 18.37 -19.06
N ILE A 100 -3.15 18.92 -20.25
CA ILE A 100 -4.50 18.95 -20.82
C ILE A 100 -5.01 17.53 -21.04
N LEU A 101 -4.23 16.68 -21.70
CA LEU A 101 -4.61 15.29 -21.97
C LEU A 101 -4.81 14.49 -20.67
N ASP A 102 -3.93 14.67 -19.68
CA ASP A 102 -4.06 14.05 -18.36
C ASP A 102 -5.37 14.44 -17.68
N GLY A 103 -5.69 15.72 -17.66
CA GLY A 103 -6.90 16.22 -17.03
C GLY A 103 -8.16 15.64 -17.69
N LEU A 104 -8.20 15.57 -19.02
CA LEU A 104 -9.31 14.96 -19.76
C LEU A 104 -9.43 13.45 -19.52
N ILE A 105 -8.31 12.71 -19.51
CA ILE A 105 -8.31 11.27 -19.24
C ILE A 105 -8.75 11.00 -17.80
N LYS A 106 -8.26 11.77 -16.82
CA LYS A 106 -8.69 11.66 -15.42
C LYS A 106 -10.20 11.84 -15.29
N ILE A 107 -10.78 12.88 -15.91
CA ILE A 107 -12.23 13.10 -15.94
C ILE A 107 -12.96 11.91 -16.56
N GLY A 108 -12.51 11.44 -17.72
CA GLY A 108 -13.12 10.31 -18.42
C GLY A 108 -13.12 9.02 -17.60
N ILE A 109 -11.97 8.67 -17.01
CA ILE A 109 -11.82 7.50 -16.13
C ILE A 109 -12.71 7.64 -14.89
N ALA A 110 -12.74 8.81 -14.27
CA ALA A 110 -13.54 9.08 -13.07
C ALA A 110 -15.04 8.84 -13.32
N ILE A 111 -15.57 9.37 -14.44
CA ILE A 111 -16.97 9.21 -14.83
C ILE A 111 -17.31 7.74 -15.06
N VAL A 112 -16.52 7.05 -15.89
CA VAL A 112 -16.74 5.64 -16.22
C VAL A 112 -16.70 4.78 -14.96
N LYS A 113 -15.69 4.98 -14.10
CA LYS A 113 -15.55 4.25 -12.83
C LYS A 113 -16.75 4.48 -11.93
N THR A 114 -17.20 5.73 -11.78
CA THR A 114 -18.35 6.05 -10.93
C THR A 114 -19.63 5.41 -11.44
N ILE A 115 -19.86 5.39 -12.75
CA ILE A 115 -21.01 4.70 -13.36
C ILE A 115 -20.99 3.21 -13.02
N PHE A 116 -19.85 2.54 -13.16
CA PHE A 116 -19.74 1.11 -12.83
C PHE A 116 -19.91 0.84 -11.34
N GLU A 117 -19.32 1.67 -10.47
CA GLU A 117 -19.52 1.55 -9.02
C GLU A 117 -21.01 1.69 -8.65
N LEU A 118 -21.73 2.65 -9.26
CA LEU A 118 -23.17 2.82 -9.05
C LEU A 118 -23.99 1.65 -9.61
N ILE A 119 -23.68 1.15 -10.80
CA ILE A 119 -24.34 -0.03 -11.38
C ILE A 119 -24.17 -1.25 -10.47
N SER A 120 -22.96 -1.47 -9.95
CA SER A 120 -22.68 -2.61 -9.05
C SER A 120 -23.48 -2.53 -7.75
N VAL A 121 -23.66 -1.32 -7.20
CA VAL A 121 -24.51 -1.07 -6.04
C VAL A 121 -25.99 -1.33 -6.37
N ILE A 122 -26.50 -0.79 -7.47
CA ILE A 122 -27.91 -0.92 -7.88
C ILE A 122 -28.28 -2.37 -8.18
N LEU A 123 -27.40 -3.12 -8.85
CA LEU A 123 -27.62 -4.52 -9.20
C LEU A 123 -27.39 -5.49 -8.03
N LEU A 124 -27.21 -4.99 -6.80
CA LEU A 124 -26.88 -5.79 -5.61
C LEU A 124 -25.62 -6.65 -5.74
N GLY A 125 -24.78 -6.40 -6.76
CA GLY A 125 -23.51 -7.09 -6.94
C GLY A 125 -22.58 -6.87 -5.76
N ASP A 126 -22.66 -5.69 -5.15
CA ASP A 126 -21.95 -5.35 -3.92
C ASP A 126 -22.38 -6.18 -2.70
N THR A 127 -23.67 -6.53 -2.61
CA THR A 127 -24.18 -7.41 -1.55
C THR A 127 -23.64 -8.82 -1.70
N ILE A 128 -23.64 -9.36 -2.93
CA ILE A 128 -23.06 -10.67 -3.22
C ILE A 128 -21.56 -10.67 -2.92
N ALA A 129 -20.84 -9.63 -3.36
CA ALA A 129 -19.41 -9.49 -3.09
C ALA A 129 -19.11 -9.37 -1.59
N PHE A 130 -19.96 -8.68 -0.82
CA PHE A 130 -19.85 -8.61 0.64
C PHE A 130 -20.00 -9.98 1.28
N ILE A 131 -21.04 -10.73 0.92
CA ILE A 131 -21.29 -12.09 1.44
C ILE A 131 -20.10 -13.00 1.12
N ILE A 132 -19.60 -12.97 -0.12
CA ILE A 132 -18.42 -13.74 -0.52
C ILE A 132 -17.21 -13.35 0.34
N SER A 133 -16.94 -12.05 0.51
CA SER A 133 -15.80 -11.59 1.31
C SER A 133 -15.88 -12.01 2.79
N GLU A 134 -17.09 -12.02 3.36
CA GLU A 134 -17.29 -12.49 4.74
C GLU A 134 -17.10 -14.00 4.87
N ILE A 135 -17.57 -14.79 3.90
CA ILE A 135 -17.34 -16.24 3.85
C ILE A 135 -15.85 -16.54 3.70
N GLU A 136 -15.14 -15.83 2.82
CA GLU A 136 -13.70 -16.00 2.64
C GLU A 136 -12.92 -15.61 3.90
N ARG A 137 -13.29 -14.52 4.57
CA ARG A 137 -12.69 -14.10 5.84
C ARG A 137 -12.90 -15.14 6.94
N TYR A 138 -14.10 -15.69 7.06
CA TYR A 138 -14.38 -16.78 8.00
C TYR A 138 -13.52 -18.02 7.72
N ARG A 139 -13.45 -18.45 6.45
CA ARG A 139 -12.62 -19.59 6.03
C ARG A 139 -11.13 -19.35 6.28
N LEU A 140 -10.66 -18.12 6.10
CA LEU A 140 -9.29 -17.75 6.40
C LEU A 140 -9.03 -17.80 7.91
N LYS A 141 -9.92 -17.21 8.73
CA LYS A 141 -9.85 -17.25 10.20
C LYS A 141 -9.78 -18.68 10.74
N GLU A 142 -10.65 -19.57 10.25
CA GLU A 142 -10.66 -20.99 10.63
C GLU A 142 -9.36 -21.70 10.21
N TYR A 143 -8.87 -21.42 9.00
CA TYR A 143 -7.60 -21.95 8.52
C TYR A 143 -6.42 -21.51 9.41
N VAL A 144 -6.33 -20.22 9.69
CA VAL A 144 -5.26 -19.65 10.53
C VAL A 144 -5.30 -20.21 11.94
N ARG A 145 -6.49 -20.34 12.55
CA ARG A 145 -6.66 -21.03 13.84
C ARG A 145 -6.04 -22.42 13.79
N SER A 146 -6.40 -23.22 12.78
CA SER A 146 -5.90 -24.60 12.67
C SER A 146 -4.37 -24.69 12.53
N LEU A 147 -3.75 -23.73 11.84
CA LEU A 147 -2.29 -23.63 11.74
C LEU A 147 -1.65 -23.29 13.08
N LEU A 148 -2.22 -22.35 13.82
CA LEU A 148 -1.69 -21.90 15.11
C LEU A 148 -1.84 -22.99 16.17
N GLU A 149 -3.00 -23.63 16.29
CA GLU A 149 -3.25 -24.74 17.21
C GLU A 149 -2.32 -25.95 16.96
N LYS A 150 -1.88 -26.13 15.71
CA LYS A 150 -0.90 -27.15 15.36
C LYS A 150 0.53 -26.77 15.79
N LYS A 151 0.90 -25.49 15.74
CA LYS A 151 2.27 -25.02 15.98
C LYS A 151 2.53 -24.61 17.44
N TYR A 152 1.60 -23.89 18.06
CA TYR A 152 1.74 -23.29 19.38
C TYR A 152 0.80 -23.96 20.40
N LYS A 153 1.07 -23.79 21.71
CA LYS A 153 0.27 -24.38 22.80
C LYS A 153 0.22 -23.47 24.03
N GLY A 154 -0.79 -23.65 24.88
CA GLY A 154 -0.93 -22.95 26.16
C GLY A 154 -1.02 -21.43 26.01
N ASP A 155 -0.49 -20.70 26.98
CA ASP A 155 -0.58 -19.23 27.07
C ASP A 155 -0.03 -18.51 25.82
N GLU A 156 1.00 -19.06 25.16
CA GLU A 156 1.55 -18.49 23.93
C GLU A 156 0.53 -18.52 22.79
N LEU A 157 -0.19 -19.64 22.62
CA LEU A 157 -1.25 -19.76 21.62
C LEU A 157 -2.40 -18.78 21.92
N GLU A 158 -2.82 -18.68 23.19
CA GLU A 158 -3.90 -17.78 23.59
C GLU A 158 -3.55 -16.31 23.32
N LYS A 159 -2.33 -15.89 23.67
CA LYS A 159 -1.83 -14.54 23.35
C LYS A 159 -1.83 -14.26 21.85
N ILE A 160 -1.38 -15.21 21.04
CA ILE A 160 -1.38 -15.05 19.57
C ILE A 160 -2.82 -14.97 19.04
N ILE A 161 -3.72 -15.85 19.49
CA ILE A 161 -5.14 -15.86 19.11
C ILE A 161 -5.81 -14.51 19.45
N ASP A 162 -5.55 -13.99 20.64
CA ASP A 162 -6.07 -12.71 21.13
C ASP A 162 -5.52 -11.53 20.31
N ASN A 163 -4.20 -11.44 20.13
CA ASN A 163 -3.56 -10.35 19.38
C ASN A 163 -3.96 -10.34 17.89
N LEU A 164 -4.10 -11.52 17.28
CA LEU A 164 -4.61 -11.67 15.92
C LEU A 164 -6.12 -11.47 15.81
N ARG A 165 -6.81 -11.40 16.95
CA ARG A 165 -8.26 -11.21 17.01
C ARG A 165 -9.00 -12.29 16.23
N ILE A 166 -8.57 -13.53 16.44
CA ILE A 166 -9.21 -14.67 15.80
C ILE A 166 -10.61 -14.80 16.38
N ASP A 167 -10.82 -14.84 17.69
CA ASP A 167 -12.17 -15.06 18.24
C ASP A 167 -13.11 -13.85 18.15
N HIS A 168 -12.58 -12.63 18.23
CA HIS A 168 -13.39 -11.41 18.38
C HIS A 168 -12.81 -10.24 17.59
N GLY A 169 -13.62 -9.24 17.28
CA GLY A 169 -13.19 -8.01 16.61
C GLY A 169 -12.63 -8.21 15.20
N ALA A 170 -11.82 -7.25 14.75
CA ALA A 170 -11.25 -7.29 13.41
C ALA A 170 -10.08 -8.28 13.29
N PHE A 171 -10.36 -9.47 12.73
CA PHE A 171 -9.34 -10.48 12.44
C PHE A 171 -8.21 -9.95 11.54
N GLY A 172 -6.96 -10.19 11.94
CA GLY A 172 -5.77 -9.97 11.13
C GLY A 172 -4.50 -9.70 11.94
N TYR A 173 -3.35 -9.87 11.30
CA TYR A 173 -2.04 -9.58 11.87
C TYR A 173 -1.75 -8.07 11.86
N ARG A 174 -1.73 -7.46 13.05
CA ARG A 174 -1.41 -6.04 13.28
C ARG A 174 0.08 -5.80 13.14
N ILE A 175 0.49 -5.46 11.94
CA ILE A 175 1.90 -5.36 11.59
C ILE A 175 2.32 -3.90 11.44
N SER A 176 3.31 -3.48 12.22
CA SER A 176 3.96 -2.18 12.08
C SER A 176 4.99 -2.28 10.96
N MET A 177 4.77 -1.55 9.87
CA MET A 177 5.69 -1.47 8.74
C MET A 177 6.33 -0.08 8.65
N SER A 178 7.55 -0.02 8.14
CA SER A 178 8.22 1.25 7.84
C SER A 178 8.04 1.59 6.37
N SER A 179 7.56 2.79 6.08
CA SER A 179 7.61 3.38 4.75
C SER A 179 8.74 4.41 4.72
N VAL A 180 9.75 4.13 3.92
CA VAL A 180 10.90 5.03 3.74
C VAL A 180 10.78 5.67 2.36
N ARG A 181 10.87 7.00 2.28
CA ARG A 181 11.03 7.70 1.00
C ARG A 181 12.47 8.17 0.87
N THR A 182 13.17 7.73 -0.18
CA THR A 182 14.52 8.25 -0.42
C THR A 182 14.46 9.72 -0.83
N PHE A 183 15.50 10.51 -0.57
CA PHE A 183 15.60 11.86 -1.10
C PHE A 183 17.02 12.19 -1.55
N LEU A 184 17.13 13.19 -2.41
CA LEU A 184 18.39 13.76 -2.86
C LEU A 184 18.48 15.20 -2.36
N ASP A 185 19.64 15.58 -1.88
CA ASP A 185 19.90 16.93 -1.40
C ASP A 185 20.90 17.66 -2.31
N SER A 186 20.52 18.84 -2.78
CA SER A 186 21.40 19.71 -3.60
C SER A 186 22.63 20.24 -2.86
N GLU A 187 22.68 20.15 -1.53
CA GLU A 187 23.79 20.69 -0.73
C GLU A 187 24.79 19.61 -0.30
N THR A 188 24.44 18.34 -0.47
CA THR A 188 25.26 17.26 0.08
C THR A 188 26.58 17.13 -0.67
N ILE A 189 27.67 17.20 0.08
CA ILE A 189 29.04 17.00 -0.40
C ILE A 189 29.50 15.62 0.07
N VAL A 190 30.04 14.83 -0.86
CA VAL A 190 30.57 13.49 -0.58
C VAL A 190 32.06 13.48 -0.88
N ASN A 191 32.87 12.85 -0.02
CA ASN A 191 34.32 12.68 -0.19
C ASN A 191 35.09 14.01 -0.40
N GLU A 192 34.70 15.07 0.33
CA GLU A 192 35.37 16.39 0.29
C GLU A 192 35.47 17.01 -1.12
N GLN A 193 34.58 16.62 -2.03
CA GLN A 193 34.55 17.17 -3.38
C GLN A 193 34.22 18.67 -3.35
N PRO A 194 34.78 19.45 -4.29
CA PRO A 194 34.55 20.90 -4.34
C PRO A 194 33.13 21.29 -4.80
N ALA A 195 32.35 20.33 -5.30
CA ALA A 195 30.99 20.51 -5.78
C ALA A 195 30.03 19.61 -5.00
N PRO A 196 28.74 20.00 -4.87
CA PRO A 196 27.72 19.09 -4.36
C PRO A 196 27.60 17.83 -5.22
N ASN A 197 27.38 16.71 -4.54
CA ASN A 197 27.38 15.37 -5.11
C ASN A 197 26.43 15.21 -6.30
N LEU A 198 25.23 15.83 -6.24
CA LEU A 198 24.28 15.78 -7.36
C LEU A 198 24.83 16.39 -8.66
N VAL A 199 25.59 17.48 -8.55
CA VAL A 199 26.22 18.10 -9.72
C VAL A 199 27.31 17.19 -10.27
N THR A 200 28.12 16.62 -9.38
CA THR A 200 29.19 15.70 -9.77
C THR A 200 28.65 14.46 -10.50
N LEU A 201 27.62 13.82 -9.95
CA LEU A 201 26.97 12.66 -10.57
C LEU A 201 26.34 13.04 -11.92
N HIS A 202 25.78 14.24 -12.04
CA HIS A 202 25.19 14.72 -13.29
C HIS A 202 26.24 14.96 -14.37
N GLN A 203 27.31 15.68 -14.04
CA GLN A 203 28.41 15.97 -14.96
C GLN A 203 29.15 14.70 -15.41
N ALA A 204 29.21 13.69 -14.54
CA ALA A 204 29.75 12.37 -14.88
C ALA A 204 28.82 11.52 -15.77
N GLY A 205 27.59 11.98 -16.04
CA GLY A 205 26.60 11.25 -16.82
C GLY A 205 25.99 10.04 -16.08
N GLU A 206 26.19 9.94 -14.77
CA GLU A 206 25.69 8.83 -13.96
C GLU A 206 24.21 9.01 -13.61
N ILE A 207 23.77 10.27 -13.49
CA ILE A 207 22.36 10.65 -13.35
C ILE A 207 22.00 11.79 -14.30
N ASN A 208 20.71 11.90 -14.65
CA ASN A 208 20.18 13.06 -15.35
C ASN A 208 19.33 13.89 -14.37
N LEU A 209 19.83 15.06 -13.92
CA LEU A 209 19.09 15.93 -13.02
C LEU A 209 17.85 16.54 -13.67
N TYR A 210 17.85 16.78 -14.97
CA TYR A 210 16.64 17.23 -15.67
C TYR A 210 15.55 16.17 -15.61
N GLU A 211 15.92 14.89 -15.75
CA GLU A 211 14.97 13.78 -15.59
C GLU A 211 14.49 13.67 -14.14
N LEU A 212 15.40 13.64 -13.17
CA LEU A 212 15.07 13.49 -11.75
C LEU A 212 14.25 14.67 -11.18
N CYS A 213 14.41 15.86 -11.73
CA CYS A 213 13.60 17.04 -11.38
C CYS A 213 12.31 17.14 -12.19
N GLY A 214 12.03 16.21 -13.11
CA GLY A 214 10.80 16.16 -13.90
C GLY A 214 10.71 17.20 -15.03
N PHE A 215 11.85 17.69 -15.52
CA PHE A 215 11.92 18.54 -16.72
C PHE A 215 12.10 17.72 -18.01
N GLU A 216 12.67 16.53 -17.92
CA GLU A 216 12.82 15.60 -19.03
C GLU A 216 12.13 14.28 -18.75
N PHE A 217 11.51 13.71 -19.78
CA PHE A 217 10.81 12.43 -19.70
C PHE A 217 11.12 11.60 -20.93
N ASN A 218 11.99 10.61 -20.75
CA ASN A 218 12.35 9.65 -21.79
C ASN A 218 11.37 8.46 -21.84
N GLU A 219 10.57 8.29 -20.78
CA GLU A 219 9.58 7.23 -20.67
C GLU A 219 8.23 7.64 -21.29
N GLY A 220 7.52 6.67 -21.88
CA GLY A 220 6.18 6.89 -22.41
C GLY A 220 5.16 7.32 -21.35
N PHE A 221 4.03 7.87 -21.78
CA PHE A 221 2.96 8.41 -20.94
C PHE A 221 2.59 7.56 -19.72
N TRP A 222 2.41 6.25 -19.92
CA TRP A 222 2.00 5.25 -18.91
C TRP A 222 3.08 4.86 -17.90
N ASN A 223 4.28 5.44 -18.05
CA ASN A 223 5.45 5.15 -17.23
C ASN A 223 6.01 6.42 -16.58
N ARG A 224 5.38 7.57 -16.81
CA ARG A 224 5.82 8.86 -16.32
C ARG A 224 5.95 8.86 -14.79
N LYS A 225 7.10 9.32 -14.32
CA LYS A 225 7.44 9.52 -12.91
C LYS A 225 6.86 10.84 -12.41
N ARG A 226 6.45 10.91 -11.14
CA ARG A 226 5.96 12.15 -10.51
C ARG A 226 6.93 12.59 -9.43
N TYR A 227 8.17 12.85 -9.84
CA TYR A 227 9.19 13.39 -8.94
C TYR A 227 8.75 14.74 -8.39
N LYS A 228 9.17 15.04 -7.16
CA LYS A 228 8.85 16.28 -6.45
C LYS A 228 10.14 16.99 -6.11
N THR A 229 10.24 18.27 -6.48
CA THR A 229 11.31 19.16 -6.04
C THR A 229 10.80 20.11 -4.97
N LEU A 230 11.65 20.43 -4.00
CA LEU A 230 11.33 21.31 -2.87
C LEU A 230 12.47 22.27 -2.65
N LYS A 231 12.26 23.58 -2.86
CA LYS A 231 13.24 24.60 -2.47
C LYS A 231 13.44 24.60 -0.95
N LYS A 232 14.69 24.71 -0.52
CA LYS A 232 15.09 24.95 0.86
C LYS A 232 14.99 26.45 1.18
N GLY A 233 14.78 26.77 2.45
CA GLY A 233 14.65 28.16 2.91
C GLY A 233 13.21 28.68 2.85
N LEU A 234 12.86 29.54 1.89
CA LEU A 234 11.60 30.29 1.90
C LEU A 234 10.38 29.43 1.51
N ILE A 235 9.71 28.88 2.51
CA ILE A 235 8.36 28.31 2.38
C ILE A 235 7.35 29.44 2.63
N VAL A 236 6.93 30.13 1.56
CA VAL A 236 5.73 30.97 1.66
C VAL A 236 4.53 30.04 1.63
N THR A 237 4.09 29.55 2.79
CA THR A 237 2.82 28.82 2.89
C THR A 237 1.68 29.83 2.72
N GLY A 238 1.15 29.96 1.51
CA GLY A 238 -0.18 30.55 1.33
C GLY A 238 -1.20 29.73 2.10
N GLY A 239 -2.05 30.37 2.91
CA GLY A 239 -2.91 29.75 3.93
C GLY A 239 -4.04 28.82 3.45
N GLY A 240 -3.72 27.82 2.62
CA GLY A 240 -4.57 26.68 2.31
C GLY A 240 -3.82 25.40 2.66
N GLY A 241 -4.46 24.46 3.36
CA GLY A 241 -3.88 23.19 3.81
C GLY A 241 -3.55 22.17 2.70
N GLY A 242 -3.08 22.64 1.54
CA GLY A 242 -2.59 21.82 0.45
C GLY A 242 -1.14 21.38 0.67
N GLU A 243 -0.72 20.33 -0.06
CA GLU A 243 0.68 19.90 -0.11
C GLU A 243 1.56 21.09 -0.51
N VAL A 244 2.58 21.41 0.30
CA VAL A 244 3.54 22.47 -0.02
C VAL A 244 4.28 22.05 -1.28
N THR A 245 3.94 22.71 -2.38
CA THR A 245 4.60 22.55 -3.68
C THR A 245 5.40 23.82 -3.90
N ASN A 246 6.67 23.78 -3.55
CA ASN A 246 7.63 24.84 -3.87
C ASN A 246 8.68 24.30 -4.85
N PRO A 247 8.28 23.91 -6.07
CA PRO A 247 9.17 23.29 -7.04
C PRO A 247 10.18 24.31 -7.57
N ILE A 248 11.36 23.82 -7.93
CA ILE A 248 12.33 24.62 -8.69
C ILE A 248 11.86 24.82 -10.14
N SER A 249 12.28 25.92 -10.75
CA SER A 249 12.13 26.14 -12.19
C SER A 249 13.29 25.48 -12.96
N ARG A 250 13.14 25.37 -14.30
CA ARG A 250 14.22 24.88 -15.16
C ARG A 250 15.42 25.82 -15.12
N ASP A 251 15.19 27.13 -15.19
CA ASP A 251 16.26 28.14 -15.15
C ASP A 251 17.02 28.11 -13.82
N GLU A 252 16.31 27.84 -12.71
CA GLU A 252 16.94 27.65 -11.39
C GLU A 252 17.81 26.39 -11.37
N LEU A 253 17.35 25.29 -11.98
CA LEU A 253 18.17 24.08 -12.12
C LEU A 253 19.39 24.33 -13.02
N ASP A 254 19.21 25.04 -14.15
CA ASP A 254 20.29 25.43 -15.06
C ASP A 254 21.32 26.31 -14.36
N ALA A 255 20.87 27.28 -13.56
CA ALA A 255 21.72 28.12 -12.73
C ALA A 255 22.49 27.28 -11.69
N TYR A 256 21.82 26.35 -11.01
CA TYR A 256 22.46 25.44 -10.06
C TYR A 256 23.54 24.56 -10.73
N ILE A 257 23.25 23.96 -11.89
CA ILE A 257 24.20 23.11 -12.62
C ILE A 257 25.39 23.95 -13.16
N SER A 258 25.11 25.08 -13.81
CA SER A 258 26.14 25.93 -14.43
C SER A 258 27.06 26.62 -13.42
N SER A 259 26.58 26.88 -12.21
CA SER A 259 27.36 27.41 -11.09
C SER A 259 28.06 26.32 -10.26
N ASN A 260 28.11 25.09 -10.76
CA ASN A 260 28.70 23.94 -10.08
C ASN A 260 28.12 23.70 -8.67
N GLY A 261 26.81 23.93 -8.52
CA GLY A 261 26.05 23.75 -7.30
C GLY A 261 26.08 24.93 -6.33
N ALA A 262 26.77 26.03 -6.66
CA ALA A 262 26.81 27.22 -5.82
C ALA A 262 25.52 28.06 -5.89
N GLY A 263 24.79 27.97 -7.01
CA GLY A 263 23.58 28.74 -7.27
C GLY A 263 22.42 28.43 -6.33
N GLU A 264 21.55 29.43 -6.16
CA GLU A 264 20.30 29.34 -5.42
C GLU A 264 19.11 29.16 -6.40
N PRO A 265 17.98 28.58 -5.94
CA PRO A 265 17.74 28.05 -4.61
C PRO A 265 18.36 26.65 -4.41
N LYS A 266 18.79 26.34 -3.20
CA LYS A 266 19.00 24.93 -2.79
C LYS A 266 17.68 24.18 -2.75
N PHE A 267 17.71 22.88 -3.00
CA PHE A 267 16.51 22.05 -3.09
C PHE A 267 16.73 20.59 -2.68
N ILE A 268 15.60 19.93 -2.41
CA ILE A 268 15.51 18.47 -2.23
C ILE A 268 14.74 17.90 -3.43
N VAL A 269 15.14 16.72 -3.90
CA VAL A 269 14.39 15.93 -4.88
C VAL A 269 13.85 14.68 -4.19
N LEU A 270 12.58 14.38 -4.43
CA LEU A 270 11.88 13.20 -3.92
C LEU A 270 11.40 12.34 -5.09
N PRO A 271 11.42 11.00 -4.95
CA PRO A 271 11.01 10.06 -5.99
C PRO A 271 9.50 10.11 -6.27
N MET A 272 8.72 10.71 -5.37
CA MET A 272 7.28 10.85 -5.49
C MET A 272 6.73 11.95 -4.57
N THR A 273 5.58 12.52 -4.94
CA THR A 273 4.83 13.47 -4.11
C THR A 273 4.28 12.81 -2.83
N ASP A 274 3.86 13.61 -1.85
CA ASP A 274 3.21 13.11 -0.63
C ASP A 274 1.89 12.41 -0.97
N ALA A 275 1.10 12.98 -1.87
CA ALA A 275 -0.14 12.38 -2.35
C ALA A 275 0.10 11.02 -3.02
N ALA A 276 1.14 10.89 -3.86
CA ALA A 276 1.48 9.63 -4.53
C ALA A 276 1.95 8.56 -3.53
N LEU A 277 2.79 8.93 -2.57
CA LEU A 277 3.21 8.03 -1.49
C LEU A 277 1.99 7.53 -0.70
N GLN A 278 1.14 8.45 -0.26
CA GLN A 278 -0.07 8.12 0.50
C GLN A 278 -1.02 7.19 -0.27
N SER A 279 -1.20 7.42 -1.57
CA SER A 279 -2.05 6.56 -2.39
C SER A 279 -1.53 5.11 -2.45
N LYS A 280 -0.21 4.93 -2.59
CA LYS A 280 0.42 3.59 -2.58
C LYS A 280 0.28 2.89 -1.23
N LEU A 281 0.57 3.60 -0.14
CA LEU A 281 0.48 3.05 1.21
C LEU A 281 -0.96 2.67 1.56
N LYS A 282 -1.93 3.50 1.19
CA LYS A 282 -3.35 3.20 1.35
C LYS A 282 -3.80 2.04 0.46
N GLY A 283 -3.33 1.98 -0.79
CA GLY A 283 -3.55 0.83 -1.66
C GLY A 283 -3.05 -0.47 -1.02
N ALA A 284 -1.91 -0.41 -0.34
CA ALA A 284 -1.37 -1.54 0.40
C ALA A 284 -2.14 -1.87 1.69
N GLU A 285 -2.60 -0.88 2.45
CA GLU A 285 -3.47 -1.12 3.62
C GLU A 285 -4.81 -1.75 3.21
N GLU A 286 -5.44 -1.22 2.16
CA GLU A 286 -6.74 -1.71 1.67
C GLU A 286 -6.62 -3.15 1.17
N LYS A 287 -5.55 -3.47 0.44
CA LYS A 287 -5.35 -4.80 -0.14
C LYS A 287 -4.67 -5.80 0.79
N GLY A 288 -3.86 -5.33 1.74
CA GLY A 288 -3.28 -6.16 2.80
C GLY A 288 -4.35 -6.83 3.67
N ARG A 289 -5.50 -6.17 3.87
CA ARG A 289 -6.65 -6.76 4.59
C ARG A 289 -7.21 -8.01 3.91
N GLU A 290 -7.12 -8.11 2.59
CA GLU A 290 -7.55 -9.31 1.86
C GLU A 290 -6.63 -10.52 2.19
N LEU A 291 -5.40 -10.27 2.66
CA LEU A 291 -4.46 -11.28 3.19
C LEU A 291 -4.56 -11.45 4.71
N GLY A 292 -5.43 -10.71 5.39
CA GLY A 292 -5.47 -10.65 6.86
C GLY A 292 -4.30 -9.86 7.46
N LEU A 293 -3.73 -8.91 6.73
CA LEU A 293 -2.67 -8.01 7.21
C LEU A 293 -3.27 -6.64 7.57
N MET A 294 -3.15 -6.26 8.83
CA MET A 294 -3.58 -4.97 9.38
C MET A 294 -2.35 -4.06 9.47
N ILE A 295 -2.00 -3.46 8.33
CA ILE A 295 -0.78 -2.66 8.18
C ILE A 295 -0.92 -1.31 8.88
N ASN A 296 0.11 -0.94 9.65
CA ASN A 296 0.29 0.39 10.22
C ASN A 296 1.65 0.97 9.77
N TRP A 297 1.64 2.10 9.08
CA TRP A 297 2.85 2.69 8.50
C TRP A 297 3.53 3.71 9.41
N ARG A 298 4.82 3.50 9.66
CA ARG A 298 5.75 4.54 10.16
C ARG A 298 6.48 5.15 8.98
N LYS A 299 6.30 6.45 8.76
CA LYS A 299 6.90 7.16 7.62
C LYS A 299 8.22 7.80 8.04
N SER A 300 9.21 7.69 7.18
CA SER A 300 10.51 8.34 7.34
C SER A 300 11.11 8.65 5.98
N GLU A 301 12.14 9.50 5.99
CA GLU A 301 12.89 9.84 4.78
C GLU A 301 14.38 9.55 5.02
N VAL A 302 15.06 9.09 3.98
CA VAL A 302 16.49 8.78 4.03
C VAL A 302 17.18 9.35 2.82
N GLU A 303 18.28 10.05 3.04
CA GLU A 303 19.07 10.60 1.94
C GLU A 303 19.83 9.48 1.21
N VAL A 304 19.90 9.56 -0.11
CA VAL A 304 20.75 8.67 -0.92
C VAL A 304 21.75 9.50 -1.72
N THR A 305 23.02 9.10 -1.65
CA THR A 305 24.13 9.85 -2.24
C THR A 305 24.90 9.05 -3.31
N GLN A 306 24.80 7.73 -3.31
CA GLN A 306 25.50 6.88 -4.28
C GLN A 306 24.62 6.58 -5.50
N LYS A 307 25.20 6.55 -6.71
CA LYS A 307 24.45 6.37 -7.96
C LYS A 307 23.61 5.08 -7.97
N GLU A 308 24.13 4.00 -7.40
CA GLU A 308 23.48 2.70 -7.30
C GLU A 308 22.25 2.70 -6.37
N HIS A 309 22.14 3.70 -5.49
CA HIS A 309 21.00 3.93 -4.60
C HIS A 309 19.99 4.93 -5.19
N ILE A 310 20.38 5.66 -6.24
CA ILE A 310 19.50 6.56 -6.99
C ILE A 310 18.87 5.80 -8.16
N VAL A 311 19.69 5.05 -8.90
CA VAL A 311 19.32 4.24 -10.06
C VAL A 311 19.59 2.79 -9.72
N HIS A 312 18.55 2.09 -9.26
CA HIS A 312 18.69 0.72 -8.81
C HIS A 312 18.90 -0.23 -10.00
N ASN A 313 19.73 -1.26 -9.79
CA ASN A 313 19.90 -2.30 -10.81
C ASN A 313 18.59 -3.08 -11.01
N GLY A 314 18.16 -3.14 -12.26
CA GLY A 314 17.06 -3.98 -12.73
C GLY A 314 17.51 -5.40 -13.04
N PHE A 315 16.57 -6.22 -13.53
CA PHE A 315 16.87 -7.62 -13.87
C PHE A 315 17.70 -7.76 -15.14
N ASP A 316 17.76 -6.72 -15.98
CA ASP A 316 18.64 -6.62 -17.14
C ASP A 316 20.14 -6.76 -16.79
N THR A 317 20.50 -6.41 -15.55
CA THR A 317 21.89 -6.50 -15.05
C THR A 317 22.26 -7.86 -14.47
N GLY A 318 21.27 -8.70 -14.12
CA GLY A 318 21.48 -9.89 -13.30
C GLY A 318 21.84 -9.62 -11.82
N LEU A 319 21.85 -8.35 -11.39
CA LEU A 319 22.26 -7.92 -10.06
C LEU A 319 21.13 -7.30 -9.22
N ALA A 320 19.88 -7.37 -9.66
CA ALA A 320 18.75 -6.71 -8.99
C ALA A 320 18.64 -7.08 -7.50
N SER A 321 18.60 -8.39 -7.19
CA SER A 321 18.43 -8.87 -5.81
C SER A 321 19.64 -8.56 -4.92
N SER A 322 20.87 -8.69 -5.43
CA SER A 322 22.08 -8.37 -4.66
C SER A 322 22.19 -6.87 -4.39
N SER A 323 21.82 -6.04 -5.36
CA SER A 323 21.79 -4.58 -5.22
C SER A 323 20.72 -4.13 -4.24
N LEU A 324 19.52 -4.74 -4.27
CA LEU A 324 18.48 -4.51 -3.27
C LEU A 324 18.98 -4.85 -1.86
N VAL A 325 19.58 -6.02 -1.66
CA VAL A 325 20.08 -6.44 -0.34
C VAL A 325 21.18 -5.48 0.16
N SER A 326 22.10 -5.08 -0.72
CA SER A 326 23.13 -4.09 -0.40
C SER A 326 22.51 -2.76 0.01
N PHE A 327 21.53 -2.26 -0.73
CA PHE A 327 20.81 -1.03 -0.43
C PHE A 327 20.07 -1.11 0.93
N LEU A 328 19.32 -2.17 1.16
CA LEU A 328 18.62 -2.39 2.43
C LEU A 328 19.60 -2.40 3.61
N SER A 329 20.78 -3.00 3.44
CA SER A 329 21.76 -3.07 4.51
C SER A 329 22.50 -1.75 4.75
N THR A 330 22.98 -1.12 3.68
CA THR A 330 23.86 0.06 3.77
C THR A 330 23.10 1.38 3.97
N VAL A 331 21.91 1.51 3.38
CA VAL A 331 21.11 2.75 3.42
C VAL A 331 20.03 2.67 4.49
N ILE A 332 19.33 1.53 4.57
CA ILE A 332 18.19 1.36 5.50
C ILE A 332 18.65 0.78 6.85
N GLY A 333 19.85 0.19 6.91
CA GLY A 333 20.39 -0.38 8.15
C GLY A 333 19.87 -1.78 8.48
N ARG A 334 19.38 -2.53 7.48
CA ARG A 334 18.92 -3.92 7.67
C ARG A 334 20.11 -4.86 7.78
N THR A 335 20.22 -5.52 8.92
CA THR A 335 21.29 -6.43 9.32
C THR A 335 21.01 -7.89 8.95
N GLY A 336 19.74 -8.21 8.69
CA GLY A 336 19.27 -9.56 8.47
C GLY A 336 19.03 -10.38 9.73
N ASP A 337 18.95 -9.72 10.88
CA ASP A 337 18.39 -10.32 12.09
C ASP A 337 16.97 -10.82 11.81
N ILE A 338 16.61 -12.01 12.29
CA ILE A 338 15.26 -12.55 12.11
C ILE A 338 14.18 -11.65 12.73
N SER A 339 14.49 -10.88 13.77
CA SER A 339 13.55 -9.92 14.38
C SER A 339 13.07 -8.86 13.37
N GLU A 340 13.86 -8.60 12.34
CA GLU A 340 13.54 -7.65 11.27
C GLU A 340 12.31 -8.06 10.46
N ILE A 341 11.93 -9.35 10.43
CA ILE A 341 10.74 -9.76 9.67
C ILE A 341 9.44 -9.23 10.26
N CYS A 342 9.47 -8.87 11.53
CA CYS A 342 8.34 -8.33 12.29
C CYS A 342 8.09 -6.85 12.02
N GLN A 343 9.06 -6.17 11.42
CA GLN A 343 8.94 -4.79 10.95
C GLN A 343 9.39 -4.69 9.49
N PRO A 344 8.56 -5.14 8.54
CA PRO A 344 8.85 -5.00 7.12
C PRO A 344 9.07 -3.55 6.74
N VAL A 345 9.96 -3.32 5.77
CA VAL A 345 10.24 -1.99 5.23
C VAL A 345 9.88 -1.94 3.75
N ALA A 346 9.18 -0.88 3.36
CA ALA A 346 8.86 -0.55 1.99
C ALA A 346 9.49 0.79 1.62
N VAL A 347 10.38 0.80 0.64
CA VAL A 347 11.20 1.95 0.28
C VAL A 347 10.81 2.49 -1.10
N GLY A 348 10.35 3.74 -1.14
CA GLY A 348 10.13 4.46 -2.39
C GLY A 348 11.44 4.97 -2.95
N VAL A 349 11.84 4.49 -4.13
CA VAL A 349 13.09 4.83 -4.83
C VAL A 349 12.81 5.54 -6.17
N PHE A 350 13.82 6.14 -6.80
CA PHE A 350 13.63 6.94 -8.01
C PHE A 350 13.34 6.09 -9.25
N ARG A 351 14.25 5.17 -9.60
CA ARG A 351 14.10 4.33 -10.80
C ARG A 351 14.95 3.06 -10.73
N TYR A 352 14.67 2.15 -11.66
CA TYR A 352 15.53 1.02 -12.00
C TYR A 352 16.21 1.24 -13.36
N THR A 353 17.26 0.46 -13.67
CA THR A 353 17.92 0.46 -14.99
C THR A 353 17.02 -0.10 -16.09
N ASP A 354 16.05 -0.96 -15.76
CA ASP A 354 15.07 -1.51 -16.68
C ASP A 354 13.63 -1.02 -16.38
N LYS A 355 12.64 -1.73 -16.91
CA LYS A 355 11.21 -1.41 -16.76
C LYS A 355 10.61 -1.90 -15.43
N LEU A 356 11.44 -2.39 -14.50
CA LEU A 356 10.99 -2.85 -13.19
C LEU A 356 10.27 -1.73 -12.44
N ARG A 357 9.30 -2.10 -11.60
CA ARG A 357 8.50 -1.16 -10.80
C ARG A 357 8.69 -1.39 -9.31
N GLY A 358 9.05 -2.61 -8.91
CA GLY A 358 9.44 -2.94 -7.55
C GLY A 358 10.24 -4.24 -7.50
N ILE A 359 10.83 -4.51 -6.35
CA ILE A 359 11.47 -5.79 -6.05
C ILE A 359 11.42 -6.05 -4.54
N ALA A 360 11.30 -7.31 -4.16
CA ALA A 360 11.35 -7.77 -2.79
C ALA A 360 12.61 -8.58 -2.49
N ALA A 361 13.09 -8.49 -1.24
CA ALA A 361 14.06 -9.39 -0.65
C ALA A 361 13.47 -9.96 0.64
N CYS A 362 13.63 -11.26 0.84
CA CYS A 362 13.06 -11.99 1.98
C CYS A 362 14.16 -12.65 2.80
N LEU A 363 14.08 -12.56 4.14
CA LEU A 363 15.03 -13.25 5.03
C LEU A 363 14.79 -14.76 5.08
N ARG A 364 13.58 -15.20 4.73
CA ARG A 364 13.24 -16.60 4.51
C ARG A 364 12.71 -16.75 3.10
N GLY A 365 13.27 -17.69 2.35
CA GLY A 365 12.81 -17.96 0.99
C GLY A 365 11.37 -18.47 0.97
N SER A 366 10.76 -18.39 -0.19
CA SER A 366 9.49 -19.05 -0.52
C SER A 366 9.70 -19.94 -1.74
N SER A 367 8.63 -20.53 -2.29
CA SER A 367 8.72 -21.32 -3.53
C SER A 367 9.18 -20.51 -4.75
N CYS A 368 9.14 -19.18 -4.69
CA CYS A 368 9.53 -18.29 -5.79
C CYS A 368 10.49 -17.16 -5.38
N GLN A 369 10.85 -17.07 -4.10
CA GLN A 369 11.80 -16.08 -3.59
C GLN A 369 12.97 -16.77 -2.90
N ALA A 370 14.19 -16.32 -3.19
CA ALA A 370 15.37 -16.83 -2.53
C ALA A 370 15.48 -16.28 -1.10
N THR A 371 16.29 -16.95 -0.28
CA THR A 371 16.70 -16.44 1.03
C THR A 371 17.77 -15.37 0.84
N HIS A 372 17.61 -14.23 1.50
CA HIS A 372 18.54 -13.10 1.46
C HIS A 372 19.07 -12.75 2.85
N ARG A 373 20.06 -11.84 2.91
CA ARG A 373 20.71 -11.38 4.14
C ARG A 373 20.13 -10.07 4.70
N ALA A 374 19.07 -9.57 4.06
CA ALA A 374 18.26 -8.45 4.50
C ALA A 374 16.86 -8.65 3.90
N SER A 375 15.82 -8.18 4.56
CA SER A 375 14.47 -8.16 3.99
C SER A 375 13.90 -6.77 3.88
N GLY A 376 13.06 -6.58 2.87
CA GLY A 376 12.40 -5.34 2.55
C GLY A 376 11.96 -5.32 1.10
N VAL A 377 11.24 -4.27 0.73
CA VAL A 377 10.79 -4.06 -0.65
C VAL A 377 11.18 -2.66 -1.11
N THR A 378 11.56 -2.53 -2.38
CA THR A 378 11.69 -1.22 -3.02
C THR A 378 10.64 -1.10 -4.11
N TYR A 379 10.11 0.11 -4.30
CA TYR A 379 9.13 0.40 -5.35
C TYR A 379 9.34 1.81 -5.89
N ILE A 380 8.88 2.06 -7.11
CA ILE A 380 8.95 3.38 -7.74
C ILE A 380 7.56 3.96 -7.95
N ASP A 381 7.49 5.27 -8.09
CA ASP A 381 6.27 5.93 -8.51
C ASP A 381 6.11 5.98 -10.04
N SER A 382 4.85 5.90 -10.49
CA SER A 382 4.48 5.82 -11.90
C SER A 382 3.04 6.26 -12.09
N SER A 383 2.77 6.96 -13.18
CA SER A 383 1.41 7.37 -13.61
C SER A 383 0.87 6.44 -14.71
N PRO A 384 -0.42 6.10 -14.72
CA PRO A 384 -1.45 6.55 -13.80
C PRO A 384 -1.50 5.76 -12.49
N ASP A 385 -1.84 6.48 -11.43
CA ASP A 385 -1.90 5.96 -10.08
C ASP A 385 -2.95 4.85 -9.91
N THR A 386 -4.04 4.90 -10.67
CA THR A 386 -5.10 3.88 -10.68
C THR A 386 -4.56 2.46 -10.89
N ILE A 387 -3.48 2.32 -11.64
CA ILE A 387 -2.82 1.03 -11.92
C ILE A 387 -1.64 0.83 -10.97
N TRP A 388 -0.76 1.84 -10.88
CA TRP A 388 0.54 1.68 -10.24
C TRP A 388 0.55 1.88 -8.72
N LYS A 389 -0.60 2.24 -8.11
CA LYS A 389 -0.70 2.29 -6.64
C LYS A 389 -0.56 0.91 -5.98
N PHE A 390 -0.79 -0.17 -6.72
CA PHE A 390 -0.72 -1.54 -6.20
C PHE A 390 0.67 -2.17 -6.22
N VAL A 391 1.68 -1.49 -6.77
CA VAL A 391 3.05 -2.03 -6.83
C VAL A 391 3.59 -2.33 -5.43
N THR A 392 3.38 -1.43 -4.46
CA THR A 392 3.88 -1.63 -3.10
C THR A 392 3.31 -2.90 -2.45
N ILE A 393 2.02 -3.17 -2.62
CA ILE A 393 1.41 -4.38 -2.06
C ILE A 393 1.73 -5.64 -2.84
N HIS A 394 2.02 -5.53 -4.14
CA HIS A 394 2.57 -6.63 -4.94
C HIS A 394 3.92 -7.09 -4.38
N GLU A 395 4.85 -6.15 -4.16
CA GLU A 395 6.15 -6.50 -3.60
C GLU A 395 6.05 -7.00 -2.16
N LEU A 396 5.15 -6.43 -1.35
CA LEU A 396 4.86 -7.00 -0.02
C LEU A 396 4.28 -8.41 -0.13
N GLY A 397 3.47 -8.71 -1.15
CA GLY A 397 3.03 -10.07 -1.41
C GLY A 397 4.21 -11.03 -1.56
N HIS A 398 5.22 -10.67 -2.35
CA HIS A 398 6.47 -11.43 -2.42
C HIS A 398 7.19 -11.54 -1.09
N TYR A 399 7.23 -10.45 -0.31
CA TYR A 399 7.79 -10.46 1.05
C TYR A 399 7.10 -11.48 1.97
N PHE A 400 5.78 -11.66 1.81
CA PHE A 400 4.98 -12.66 2.53
C PHE A 400 4.85 -14.00 1.81
N GLY A 401 5.79 -14.30 0.91
CA GLY A 401 5.92 -15.61 0.29
C GLY A 401 4.99 -15.89 -0.89
N LEU A 402 4.25 -14.89 -1.37
CA LEU A 402 3.42 -15.05 -2.58
C LEU A 402 4.25 -15.08 -3.84
N CYS A 403 3.78 -15.88 -4.79
CA CYS A 403 4.35 -15.99 -6.12
C CYS A 403 3.47 -15.32 -7.15
N HIS A 404 4.05 -15.06 -8.32
CA HIS A 404 3.24 -14.54 -9.41
C HIS A 404 2.17 -15.55 -9.83
N VAL A 405 1.03 -15.01 -10.27
CA VAL A 405 -0.13 -15.79 -10.73
C VAL A 405 -0.64 -15.26 -12.05
N ASP A 406 -1.43 -16.07 -12.73
CA ASP A 406 -2.20 -15.65 -13.90
C ASP A 406 -3.43 -14.83 -13.50
N GLY A 407 -3.87 -13.96 -14.41
CA GLY A 407 -5.09 -13.14 -14.26
C GLY A 407 -4.78 -11.68 -13.97
N VAL A 408 -5.15 -10.78 -14.89
CA VAL A 408 -4.84 -9.33 -14.79
C VAL A 408 -5.60 -8.63 -13.65
N ASP A 409 -6.65 -9.29 -13.14
CA ASP A 409 -7.41 -8.93 -11.96
C ASP A 409 -6.71 -9.25 -10.64
N ARG A 410 -5.55 -9.91 -10.68
CA ARG A 410 -4.81 -10.37 -9.51
C ARG A 410 -3.69 -9.41 -9.17
N ILE A 411 -3.51 -9.15 -7.87
CA ILE A 411 -2.41 -8.28 -7.42
C ILE A 411 -1.06 -8.89 -7.79
N MET A 412 -0.88 -10.21 -7.60
CA MET A 412 0.36 -10.91 -7.94
C MET A 412 0.53 -11.20 -9.44
N TYR A 413 -0.23 -10.56 -10.31
CA TYR A 413 -0.05 -10.71 -11.75
C TYR A 413 1.27 -10.10 -12.22
N SER A 414 2.01 -10.83 -13.06
CA SER A 414 3.20 -10.31 -13.72
C SER A 414 3.19 -10.61 -15.22
N PRO A 415 3.29 -9.57 -16.08
CA PRO A 415 3.33 -9.74 -17.53
C PRO A 415 4.64 -10.36 -18.03
N ARG A 416 5.68 -10.42 -17.18
CA ARG A 416 7.00 -10.94 -17.54
C ARG A 416 7.06 -12.47 -17.48
N GLN A 417 6.31 -13.07 -16.56
CA GLN A 417 6.26 -14.53 -16.39
C GLN A 417 5.08 -15.15 -17.13
N ASN A 418 4.01 -14.38 -17.38
CA ASN A 418 2.78 -14.89 -17.98
C ASN A 418 2.52 -14.25 -19.35
N SER A 419 2.29 -15.10 -20.36
CA SER A 419 2.12 -14.68 -21.75
C SER A 419 0.72 -14.12 -22.03
N TRP A 420 0.53 -12.79 -21.95
CA TRP A 420 -0.50 -12.02 -22.72
C TRP A 420 -0.64 -10.54 -22.30
N PHE A 421 0.47 -9.87 -21.97
CA PHE A 421 0.39 -8.41 -21.82
C PHE A 421 0.41 -7.74 -23.20
N THR A 422 -0.76 -7.38 -23.69
CA THR A 422 -0.90 -6.53 -24.88
C THR A 422 -1.36 -5.15 -24.45
N TRP A 423 -1.11 -4.13 -25.28
CA TRP A 423 -1.62 -2.77 -25.07
C TRP A 423 -3.15 -2.69 -24.91
N ARG A 424 -3.89 -3.77 -25.24
CA ARG A 424 -5.34 -3.91 -25.04
C ARG A 424 -5.73 -4.34 -23.62
N THR A 425 -4.79 -4.84 -22.82
CA THR A 425 -5.02 -5.29 -21.45
C THR A 425 -5.22 -4.11 -20.49
N ILE A 426 -4.54 -2.98 -20.72
CA ILE A 426 -4.68 -1.76 -19.90
C ILE A 426 -6.10 -1.16 -20.02
N PRO A 427 -6.68 -0.99 -21.22
CA PRO A 427 -8.09 -0.67 -21.35
C PRO A 427 -8.98 -1.68 -20.62
N ASN A 428 -8.80 -3.00 -20.80
CA ASN A 428 -9.68 -3.97 -20.14
C ASN A 428 -9.60 -3.92 -18.61
N LEU A 429 -8.41 -3.69 -18.05
CA LEU A 429 -8.19 -3.46 -16.62
C LEU A 429 -8.88 -2.17 -16.15
N LEU A 430 -8.89 -1.12 -16.97
CA LEU A 430 -9.54 0.16 -16.68
C LEU A 430 -11.06 0.14 -16.93
N TYR A 431 -11.56 -0.70 -17.83
CA TYR A 431 -12.94 -0.67 -18.33
C TYR A 431 -13.84 -1.78 -17.78
N PHE A 432 -13.31 -2.93 -17.31
CA PHE A 432 -14.16 -4.09 -17.02
C PHE A 432 -14.06 -4.70 -15.61
N GLN A 433 -13.12 -4.28 -14.75
CA GLN A 433 -12.96 -4.90 -13.43
C GLN A 433 -12.73 -3.91 -12.28
N ASN A 434 -13.33 -4.27 -11.14
CA ASN A 434 -13.01 -3.74 -9.81
C ASN A 434 -11.50 -3.80 -9.54
N ASP A 435 -10.98 -2.91 -8.67
CA ASP A 435 -9.58 -2.89 -8.22
C ASP A 435 -9.01 -4.32 -8.03
N PRO A 436 -7.78 -4.65 -8.51
CA PRO A 436 -7.21 -6.00 -8.46
C PRO A 436 -7.18 -6.56 -7.05
N LYS A 437 -7.31 -7.88 -6.88
CA LYS A 437 -7.51 -8.54 -5.58
C LYS A 437 -6.56 -9.69 -5.32
N PHE A 438 -6.42 -10.02 -4.04
CA PHE A 438 -5.94 -11.33 -3.61
C PHE A 438 -7.10 -12.31 -3.49
N THR A 439 -6.81 -13.58 -3.68
CA THR A 439 -7.73 -14.70 -3.47
C THR A 439 -7.54 -15.32 -2.10
N LEU A 440 -8.54 -16.06 -1.63
CA LEU A 440 -8.43 -16.86 -0.42
C LEU A 440 -7.20 -17.80 -0.43
N SER A 441 -6.82 -18.35 -1.59
CA SER A 441 -5.66 -19.23 -1.69
C SER A 441 -4.33 -18.49 -1.43
N GLU A 442 -4.18 -17.28 -1.95
CA GLU A 442 -3.02 -16.43 -1.67
C GLU A 442 -3.01 -16.01 -0.20
N ALA A 443 -4.16 -15.66 0.37
CA ALA A 443 -4.25 -15.36 1.79
C ALA A 443 -3.79 -16.55 2.64
N LYS A 444 -4.23 -17.77 2.33
CA LYS A 444 -3.76 -18.98 3.02
C LYS A 444 -2.25 -19.18 2.89
N GLN A 445 -1.69 -19.03 1.68
CA GLN A 445 -0.26 -19.13 1.44
C GLN A 445 0.55 -18.09 2.24
N THR A 446 0.04 -16.87 2.35
CA THR A 446 0.63 -15.81 3.17
C THR A 446 0.69 -16.25 4.64
N TRP A 447 -0.39 -16.85 5.16
CA TRP A 447 -0.44 -17.34 6.53
C TRP A 447 0.40 -18.59 6.76
N ASP A 448 0.53 -19.48 5.79
CA ASP A 448 1.50 -20.58 5.84
C ASP A 448 2.91 -20.03 6.03
N TYR A 449 3.30 -19.05 5.22
CA TYR A 449 4.60 -18.38 5.31
C TYR A 449 4.81 -17.67 6.66
N ILE A 450 3.81 -16.90 7.11
CA ILE A 450 3.86 -16.18 8.39
C ILE A 450 4.00 -17.16 9.56
N VAL A 451 3.11 -18.16 9.65
CA VAL A 451 3.13 -19.12 10.75
C VAL A 451 4.41 -19.95 10.69
N GLU A 452 4.96 -20.28 9.52
CA GLU A 452 6.21 -21.02 9.42
C GLU A 452 7.41 -20.20 9.93
N HIS A 453 7.53 -18.94 9.50
CA HIS A 453 8.77 -18.19 9.61
C HIS A 453 8.81 -17.08 10.65
N PHE A 454 7.66 -16.50 11.04
CA PHE A 454 7.64 -15.39 11.99
C PHE A 454 7.81 -15.90 13.42
N PRO A 455 8.58 -15.19 14.28
CA PRO A 455 8.66 -15.52 15.69
C PRO A 455 7.31 -15.35 16.36
N ALA A 456 7.04 -16.19 17.37
CA ALA A 456 5.81 -16.13 18.15
C ALA A 456 5.60 -14.75 18.81
N THR A 457 6.67 -14.13 19.31
CA THR A 457 6.65 -12.78 19.92
C THR A 457 6.04 -11.74 18.99
N CYS A 458 6.34 -11.83 17.69
CA CYS A 458 5.81 -10.90 16.70
C CYS A 458 4.30 -11.11 16.47
N LEU A 459 3.84 -12.37 16.48
CA LEU A 459 2.42 -12.71 16.36
C LEU A 459 1.64 -12.41 17.65
N ALA A 460 2.30 -12.43 18.81
CA ALA A 460 1.74 -12.08 20.11
C ALA A 460 1.68 -10.56 20.35
N GLY A 461 2.37 -9.76 19.54
CA GLY A 461 2.38 -8.30 19.66
C GLY A 461 3.36 -7.76 20.72
N GLU A 462 4.41 -8.53 21.03
CA GLU A 462 5.44 -8.19 22.02
C GLU A 462 6.63 -7.40 21.43
#